data_AF-A0A2R8CCD6-F1
#
_entry.id   AF-A0A2R8CCD6-F1
#
_cell.length_a   1.000
_cell.length_b   1.000
_cell.length_c   1.000
_cell.angle_alpha   90.00
_cell.angle_beta   90.00
_cell.angle_gamma   90.00
#
_symmetry.space_group_name_H-M   'P 1'
#
loop_
_entity.id
_entity.type
_entity.pdbx_description
1 polymer ?
#
loop_
_entity_poly.entity_id
_entity_poly.type
_entity_poly.pdbx_seq_one_letter_code
_entity_poly.pdbx_strand_id
1 'polypeptide(L)'
;MRTLAKETLVASGLYLAAFLVVFEVVTPLQSMFFPEFPSRASLLFLPHGIRVLTAWLLGWRAIPALLPGVFLVFLYVGGMDVFLPSRLIAIAIAVTVAPAVFMALAFVGQDIRPQPGKTPCWPCVMGVGIVTSVLMALLTNMAFGSETVEYVAYLIGDIFGLFFLMLGLLYIFRYMRRNSSGN
;
A
#
# COMPACT_ATOMS: atom_id res chain seq x y z
N MET A 1 4.90 21.64 10.43
CA MET A 1 3.50 21.23 10.68
C MET A 1 2.61 21.31 9.45
N ARG A 2 2.53 22.43 8.70
CA ARG A 2 1.68 22.55 7.48
C ARG A 2 1.97 21.49 6.40
N THR A 3 3.23 21.09 6.22
CA THR A 3 3.61 20.08 5.21
C THR A 3 3.13 18.68 5.58
N LEU A 4 3.26 18.29 6.86
CA LEU A 4 2.81 16.97 7.33
C LEU A 4 1.28 16.84 7.25
N ALA A 5 0.53 17.88 7.59
CA ALA A 5 -0.93 17.86 7.46
C ALA A 5 -1.38 17.62 6.01
N LYS A 6 -0.72 18.25 5.03
CA LYS A 6 -0.98 18.02 3.61
C LYS A 6 -0.63 16.60 3.19
N GLU A 7 0.54 16.10 3.59
CA GLU A 7 0.95 14.72 3.33
C GLU A 7 -0.02 13.71 3.92
N THR A 8 -0.48 13.92 5.16
CA THR A 8 -1.49 13.08 5.80
C THR A 8 -2.79 13.08 5.02
N LEU A 9 -3.31 14.26 4.65
CA LEU A 9 -4.56 14.36 3.90
C LEU A 9 -4.48 13.64 2.56
N VAL A 10 -3.37 13.81 1.84
CA VAL A 10 -3.16 13.17 0.54
C VAL A 10 -2.96 11.66 0.69
N ALA A 11 -2.04 11.22 1.55
CA ALA A 11 -1.71 9.80 1.70
C ALA A 11 -2.90 9.01 2.27
N SER A 12 -3.55 9.51 3.33
CA SER A 12 -4.74 8.87 3.90
C SER A 12 -5.91 8.88 2.93
N GLY A 13 -6.14 10.00 2.21
CA GLY A 13 -7.20 10.11 1.22
C GLY A 13 -7.02 9.16 0.04
N LEU A 14 -5.80 9.08 -0.52
CA LEU A 14 -5.48 8.13 -1.58
C LEU A 14 -5.59 6.68 -1.12
N TYR A 15 -5.15 6.38 0.11
CA TYR A 15 -5.28 5.06 0.69
C TYR A 15 -6.75 4.65 0.84
N LEU A 16 -7.60 5.53 1.37
CA LEU A 16 -9.04 5.31 1.48
C LEU A 16 -9.70 5.11 0.11
N ALA A 17 -9.40 5.98 -0.86
CA ALA A 17 -9.95 5.87 -2.20
C ALA A 17 -9.54 4.55 -2.88
N ALA A 18 -8.25 4.19 -2.79
CA ALA A 18 -7.74 2.92 -3.31
C ALA A 18 -8.43 1.72 -2.64
N PHE A 19 -8.65 1.78 -1.33
CA PHE A 19 -9.36 0.73 -0.60
C PHE A 19 -10.82 0.61 -1.06
N LEU A 20 -11.56 1.72 -1.13
CA LEU A 20 -12.95 1.72 -1.56
C LEU A 20 -13.11 1.22 -3.00
N VAL A 21 -12.22 1.62 -3.92
CA VAL A 21 -12.21 1.08 -5.28
C VAL A 21 -12.04 -0.45 -5.26
N VAL A 22 -11.10 -0.95 -4.46
CA VAL A 22 -10.89 -2.39 -4.38
C VAL A 22 -12.10 -3.09 -3.74
N PHE A 23 -12.57 -2.59 -2.60
CA PHE A 23 -13.59 -3.25 -1.79
C PHE A 23 -14.99 -3.20 -2.42
N GLU A 24 -15.37 -2.07 -3.02
CA GLU A 24 -16.71 -1.85 -3.58
C GLU A 24 -16.82 -2.19 -5.06
N VAL A 25 -15.70 -2.23 -5.79
CA VAL A 25 -15.72 -2.43 -7.25
C VAL A 25 -14.96 -3.69 -7.65
N VAL A 26 -13.68 -3.78 -7.28
CA VAL A 26 -12.82 -4.89 -7.74
C VAL A 26 -13.23 -6.22 -7.12
N THR A 27 -13.45 -6.26 -5.80
CA THR A 27 -13.81 -7.49 -5.10
C THR A 27 -15.16 -8.04 -5.55
N PRO A 28 -16.25 -7.26 -5.64
CA PRO A 28 -17.53 -7.76 -6.15
C PRO A 28 -17.43 -8.26 -7.58
N LEU A 29 -16.70 -7.54 -8.45
CA LEU A 29 -16.47 -7.97 -9.83
C LEU A 29 -15.67 -9.28 -9.89
N GLN A 30 -14.62 -9.40 -9.07
CA GLN A 30 -13.84 -10.63 -8.96
C GLN A 30 -14.72 -11.81 -8.55
N SER A 31 -15.59 -11.64 -7.56
CA SER A 31 -16.50 -12.70 -7.09
C SER A 31 -17.51 -13.15 -8.16
N MET A 32 -17.86 -12.29 -9.13
CA MET A 32 -18.72 -12.70 -10.26
C MET A 32 -18.00 -13.67 -11.20
N PHE A 33 -16.70 -13.49 -11.42
CA PHE A 33 -15.91 -14.34 -12.32
C PHE A 33 -15.22 -15.51 -11.62
N PHE A 34 -14.91 -15.37 -10.34
CA PHE A 34 -14.20 -16.34 -9.51
C PHE A 34 -14.92 -16.53 -8.16
N PRO A 35 -16.14 -17.10 -8.16
CA PRO A 35 -16.97 -17.22 -6.94
C PRO A 35 -16.34 -18.13 -5.87
N GLU A 36 -15.50 -19.09 -6.28
CA GLU A 36 -14.77 -20.00 -5.38
C GLU A 36 -13.54 -19.35 -4.72
N PHE A 37 -13.20 -18.11 -5.11
CA PHE A 37 -12.02 -17.42 -4.57
C PHE A 37 -12.32 -16.86 -3.17
N PRO A 38 -11.35 -16.86 -2.23
CA PRO A 38 -11.58 -16.32 -0.89
C PRO A 38 -12.14 -14.90 -0.95
N SER A 39 -13.34 -14.70 -0.38
CA SER A 39 -14.12 -13.46 -0.53
C SER A 39 -13.45 -12.21 0.03
N ARG A 40 -12.44 -12.38 0.90
CA ARG A 40 -11.68 -11.26 1.49
C ARG A 40 -10.37 -10.95 0.77
N ALA A 41 -9.88 -11.86 -0.08
CA ALA A 41 -8.62 -11.68 -0.79
C ALA A 41 -8.90 -11.14 -2.21
N SER A 42 -8.44 -9.91 -2.47
CA SER A 42 -8.50 -9.33 -3.81
C SER A 42 -7.21 -9.60 -4.57
N LEU A 43 -7.31 -10.07 -5.81
CA LEU A 43 -6.19 -10.27 -6.74
C LEU A 43 -5.58 -8.95 -7.23
N LEU A 44 -6.21 -7.80 -6.93
CA LEU A 44 -5.68 -6.48 -7.20
C LEU A 44 -5.90 -5.58 -5.97
N PHE A 45 -4.91 -5.53 -5.08
CA PHE A 45 -4.97 -4.77 -3.84
C PHE A 45 -4.16 -3.46 -3.92
N LEU A 46 -4.76 -2.45 -4.54
CA LEU A 46 -4.16 -1.10 -4.69
C LEU A 46 -3.65 -0.44 -3.39
N PRO A 47 -4.27 -0.63 -2.21
CA PRO A 47 -3.79 0.00 -0.98
C PRO A 47 -2.34 -0.36 -0.61
N HIS A 48 -1.87 -1.55 -0.97
CA HIS A 48 -0.46 -1.93 -0.79
C HIS A 48 0.48 -1.00 -1.55
N GLY A 49 0.16 -0.72 -2.82
CA GLY A 49 0.92 0.20 -3.63
C GLY A 49 1.01 1.60 -3.01
N ILE A 50 -0.09 2.09 -2.42
CA ILE A 50 -0.11 3.38 -1.72
C ILE A 50 0.84 3.36 -0.52
N ARG A 51 0.84 2.29 0.30
CA ARG A 51 1.75 2.16 1.44
C ARG A 51 3.22 2.21 0.99
N VAL A 52 3.58 1.42 -0.03
CA VAL A 52 4.95 1.33 -0.54
C VAL A 52 5.41 2.66 -1.14
N LEU A 53 4.60 3.29 -1.99
CA LEU A 53 4.96 4.55 -2.64
C LEU A 53 5.00 5.72 -1.65
N THR A 54 4.09 5.75 -0.67
CA THR A 54 4.13 6.76 0.40
C THR A 54 5.39 6.60 1.26
N ALA A 55 5.75 5.36 1.63
CA ALA A 55 6.98 5.07 2.34
C ALA A 55 8.24 5.43 1.51
N TRP A 56 8.21 5.16 0.22
CA TRP A 56 9.29 5.53 -0.71
C TRP A 56 9.49 7.05 -0.77
N LEU A 57 8.41 7.83 -0.87
CA LEU A 57 8.44 9.29 -0.96
C LEU A 57 8.74 9.98 0.38
N LEU A 58 8.16 9.50 1.47
CA LEU A 58 8.13 10.22 2.75
C LEU A 58 9.03 9.59 3.84
N GLY A 59 9.56 8.38 3.60
CA GLY A 59 10.26 7.62 4.64
C GLY A 59 9.39 7.41 5.88
N TRP A 60 9.94 7.69 7.06
CA TRP A 60 9.21 7.55 8.33
C TRP A 60 7.98 8.43 8.47
N ARG A 61 7.92 9.55 7.75
CA ARG A 61 6.75 10.44 7.77
C ARG A 61 5.52 9.78 7.16
N ALA A 62 5.69 8.67 6.41
CA ALA A 62 4.59 7.85 5.93
C ALA A 62 3.74 7.25 7.06
N ILE A 63 4.33 6.96 8.23
CA ILE A 63 3.60 6.37 9.36
C ILE A 63 2.43 7.28 9.80
N PRO A 64 2.68 8.51 10.29
CA PRO A 64 1.59 9.41 10.67
C PRO A 64 0.78 9.90 9.46
N ALA A 65 1.34 9.86 8.24
CA ALA A 65 0.60 10.25 7.04
C ALA A 65 -0.47 9.23 6.62
N LEU A 66 -0.20 7.94 6.78
CA LEU A 66 -1.12 6.86 6.42
C LEU A 66 -2.06 6.46 7.57
N LEU A 67 -1.64 6.68 8.83
CA LEU A 67 -2.35 6.18 10.01
C LEU A 67 -3.85 6.51 10.02
N PRO A 68 -4.31 7.75 9.76
CA PRO A 68 -5.75 8.05 9.75
C PRO A 68 -6.51 7.26 8.68
N GLY A 69 -5.99 7.18 7.46
CA GLY A 69 -6.63 6.45 6.36
C GLY A 69 -6.67 4.94 6.63
N VAL A 70 -5.58 4.36 7.14
CA VAL A 70 -5.54 2.94 7.53
C VAL A 70 -6.52 2.66 8.65
N PHE A 71 -6.54 3.49 9.70
CA PHE A 71 -7.47 3.34 10.82
C PHE A 71 -8.93 3.42 10.35
N LEU A 72 -9.27 4.39 9.49
CA LEU A 72 -10.62 4.55 8.95
C LEU A 72 -11.05 3.36 8.09
N VAL A 73 -10.15 2.74 7.34
CA VAL A 73 -10.44 1.49 6.61
C VAL A 73 -10.77 0.35 7.58
N PHE A 74 -10.00 0.18 8.66
CA PHE A 74 -10.29 -0.86 9.65
C PHE A 74 -11.61 -0.59 10.39
N LEU A 75 -11.90 0.67 10.72
CA LEU A 75 -13.17 1.09 11.29
C LEU A 75 -14.34 0.85 10.33
N TYR A 76 -14.15 1.10 9.03
CA TYR A 76 -15.18 0.88 8.01
C TYR A 76 -15.54 -0.61 7.88
N VAL A 77 -14.54 -1.49 7.85
CA VAL A 77 -14.74 -2.93 7.66
C VAL A 77 -15.19 -3.64 8.94
N GLY A 78 -14.62 -3.27 10.09
CA GLY A 78 -14.81 -3.97 11.36
C GLY A 78 -15.66 -3.23 12.39
N GLY A 79 -16.08 -1.99 12.12
CA GLY A 79 -16.73 -1.16 13.12
C GLY A 79 -15.86 -0.98 14.37
N MET A 80 -16.46 -1.07 15.55
CA MET A 80 -15.76 -0.89 16.82
C MET A 80 -14.72 -1.97 17.14
N ASP A 81 -14.74 -3.10 16.42
CA ASP A 81 -13.69 -4.14 16.54
C ASP A 81 -12.30 -3.62 16.11
N VAL A 82 -12.22 -2.44 15.49
CA VAL A 82 -10.94 -1.74 15.20
C VAL A 82 -10.06 -1.59 16.45
N PHE A 83 -10.65 -1.51 17.64
CA PHE A 83 -9.94 -1.38 18.91
C PHE A 83 -9.46 -2.71 19.48
N LEU A 84 -9.81 -3.85 18.89
CA LEU A 84 -9.28 -5.15 19.31
C LEU A 84 -7.74 -5.16 19.15
N PRO A 85 -7.00 -5.77 20.09
CA PRO A 85 -5.53 -5.80 20.03
C PRO A 85 -4.99 -6.32 18.70
N SER A 86 -5.61 -7.35 18.13
CA SER A 86 -5.20 -7.91 16.82
C SER A 86 -5.37 -6.91 15.67
N ARG A 87 -6.41 -6.08 15.69
CA ARG A 87 -6.63 -5.02 14.68
C ARG A 87 -5.67 -3.85 14.87
N LEU A 88 -5.40 -3.44 16.11
CA LEU A 88 -4.40 -2.41 16.40
C LEU A 88 -2.99 -2.85 15.96
N ILE A 89 -2.62 -4.11 16.21
CA ILE A 89 -1.37 -4.71 15.71
C ILE A 89 -1.34 -4.68 14.19
N ALA A 90 -2.42 -5.07 13.51
CA ALA A 90 -2.49 -5.05 12.05
C ALA A 90 -2.37 -3.63 11.46
N ILE A 91 -2.99 -2.63 12.09
CA ILE A 91 -2.84 -1.22 11.71
C ILE A 91 -1.38 -0.79 11.87
N ALA A 92 -0.75 -1.15 12.99
CA ALA A 92 0.66 -0.86 13.23
C ALA A 92 1.55 -1.50 12.16
N ILE A 93 1.36 -2.78 11.84
CA ILE A 93 2.08 -3.48 10.76
C ILE A 93 1.86 -2.73 9.43
N ALA A 94 0.62 -2.40 9.10
CA ALA A 94 0.27 -1.76 7.84
C ALA A 94 0.94 -0.41 7.59
N VAL A 95 1.18 0.38 8.63
CA VAL A 95 1.84 1.69 8.49
C VAL A 95 3.35 1.62 8.65
N THR A 96 3.90 0.60 9.30
CA THR A 96 5.33 0.56 9.68
C THR A 96 6.22 -0.31 8.80
N VAL A 97 5.71 -1.41 8.22
CA VAL A 97 6.56 -2.38 7.51
C VAL A 97 7.25 -1.75 6.29
N ALA A 98 6.51 -1.06 5.41
CA ALA A 98 7.11 -0.45 4.22
C ALA A 98 8.19 0.59 4.58
N PRO A 99 7.94 1.57 5.48
CA PRO A 99 9.00 2.48 5.95
C PRO A 99 10.21 1.77 6.55
N ALA A 100 9.98 0.71 7.33
CA ALA A 100 11.07 -0.07 7.94
C ALA A 100 11.94 -0.78 6.88
N VAL A 101 11.35 -1.34 5.83
CA VAL A 101 12.10 -1.96 4.72
C VAL A 101 12.96 -0.92 3.99
N PHE A 102 12.41 0.26 3.69
CA PHE A 102 13.21 1.33 3.08
C PHE A 102 14.33 1.83 4.00
N MET A 103 14.09 1.92 5.31
CA MET A 103 15.13 2.28 6.26
C MET A 103 16.23 1.22 6.34
N ALA A 104 15.86 -0.07 6.38
CA ALA A 104 16.81 -1.17 6.41
C ALA A 104 17.73 -1.14 5.17
N LEU A 105 17.16 -0.89 3.99
CA LEU A 105 17.95 -0.70 2.77
C LEU A 105 18.89 0.50 2.85
N ALA A 106 18.43 1.63 3.39
CA ALA A 106 19.27 2.79 3.60
C ALA A 106 20.43 2.51 4.57
N PHE A 107 20.20 1.73 5.63
CA PHE A 107 21.24 1.34 6.58
C PHE A 107 22.34 0.47 5.96
N VAL A 108 22.02 -0.38 4.98
CA VAL A 108 23.02 -1.19 4.25
C VAL A 108 23.61 -0.45 3.03
N GLY A 109 23.41 0.87 2.94
CA GLY A 109 23.97 1.71 1.88
C GLY A 109 23.21 1.67 0.55
N GLN A 110 22.02 1.07 0.50
CA GLN A 110 21.17 0.93 -0.68
C GLN A 110 19.94 1.85 -0.59
N ASP A 111 20.14 3.13 -0.28
CA ASP A 111 19.01 4.08 -0.19
C ASP A 111 18.44 4.41 -1.58
N ILE A 112 17.31 3.78 -1.91
CA ILE A 112 16.60 3.95 -3.18
C ILE A 112 15.47 5.01 -3.12
N ARG A 113 15.33 5.75 -2.02
CA ARG A 113 14.36 6.84 -1.90
C ARG A 113 14.70 7.98 -2.88
N PRO A 114 13.73 8.84 -3.25
CA PRO A 114 13.97 9.92 -4.20
C PRO A 114 15.10 10.85 -3.73
N GLN A 115 16.04 11.15 -4.62
CA GLN A 115 17.12 12.11 -4.40
C GLN A 115 17.14 13.15 -5.51
N PRO A 116 17.44 14.43 -5.23
CA PRO A 116 17.57 15.46 -6.27
C PRO A 116 18.55 15.03 -7.36
N GLY A 117 18.12 15.14 -8.62
CA GLY A 117 18.97 14.81 -9.78
C GLY A 117 19.13 13.32 -10.11
N LYS A 118 18.51 12.40 -9.35
CA LYS A 118 18.51 10.96 -9.66
C LYS A 118 17.14 10.50 -10.16
N THR A 119 17.16 9.69 -11.21
CA THR A 119 15.94 9.02 -11.72
C THR A 119 15.52 7.90 -10.77
N PRO A 120 14.22 7.79 -10.44
CA PRO A 120 13.70 6.66 -9.66
C PRO A 120 14.04 5.29 -10.26
N CYS A 121 14.58 4.39 -9.45
CA CYS A 121 14.68 2.97 -9.82
C CYS A 121 13.32 2.29 -9.57
N TRP A 122 12.41 2.37 -10.53
CA TRP A 122 11.09 1.73 -10.42
C TRP A 122 11.14 0.21 -10.17
N PRO A 123 12.03 -0.58 -10.83
CA PRO A 123 12.17 -2.00 -10.51
C PRO A 123 12.61 -2.25 -9.06
N CYS A 124 13.47 -1.38 -8.51
CA CYS A 124 13.88 -1.49 -7.10
C CYS A 124 12.70 -1.24 -6.15
N VAL A 125 11.84 -0.25 -6.47
CA VAL A 125 10.60 0.01 -5.71
C VAL A 125 9.64 -1.18 -5.78
N MET A 126 9.49 -1.81 -6.95
CA MET A 126 8.73 -3.07 -7.08
C MET A 126 9.31 -4.17 -6.20
N GLY A 127 10.64 -4.35 -6.19
CA GLY A 127 11.32 -5.31 -5.33
C GLY A 127 11.05 -5.09 -3.84
N VAL A 128 11.11 -3.83 -3.38
CA VAL A 128 10.73 -3.48 -2.01
C VAL A 128 9.27 -3.79 -1.73
N GLY A 129 8.38 -3.56 -2.69
CA GLY A 129 6.97 -3.91 -2.58
C GLY A 129 6.73 -5.40 -2.38
N ILE A 130 7.46 -6.25 -3.10
CA ILE A 130 7.41 -7.71 -2.95
C ILE A 130 7.88 -8.11 -1.54
N VAL A 131 9.04 -7.61 -1.11
CA VAL A 131 9.59 -7.89 0.23
C VAL A 131 8.63 -7.42 1.33
N THR A 132 8.05 -6.22 1.15
CA THR A 132 7.05 -5.67 2.08
C THR A 132 5.84 -6.58 2.18
N SER A 133 5.29 -7.06 1.06
CA SER A 133 4.12 -7.95 1.07
C SER A 133 4.41 -9.28 1.79
N VAL A 134 5.57 -9.89 1.53
CA VAL A 134 6.00 -11.12 2.24
C VAL A 134 6.08 -10.87 3.75
N LEU A 135 6.74 -9.79 4.18
CA LEU A 135 6.85 -9.45 5.61
C LEU A 135 5.48 -9.16 6.24
N MET A 136 4.63 -8.42 5.53
CA MET A 136 3.28 -8.13 6.00
C MET A 136 2.45 -9.41 6.15
N ALA A 137 2.53 -10.34 5.21
CA ALA A 137 1.84 -11.63 5.29
C ALA A 137 2.30 -12.43 6.53
N LEU A 138 3.63 -12.52 6.77
CA LEU A 138 4.20 -13.20 7.93
C LEU A 138 3.75 -12.57 9.26
N LEU A 139 3.89 -11.25 9.40
CA LEU A 139 3.54 -10.54 10.63
C LEU A 139 2.04 -10.56 10.90
N THR A 140 1.23 -10.45 9.85
CA THR A 140 -0.24 -10.47 9.96
C THR A 140 -0.75 -11.87 10.28
N ASN A 141 -0.13 -12.93 9.73
CA ASN A 141 -0.40 -14.31 10.15
C ASN A 141 -0.14 -14.50 11.64
N MET A 142 1.01 -14.06 12.14
CA MET A 142 1.32 -14.16 13.57
C MET A 142 0.29 -13.43 14.44
N ALA A 143 -0.32 -12.36 13.94
CA ALA A 143 -1.34 -11.58 14.65
C ALA A 143 -2.76 -12.17 14.60
N PHE A 144 -3.14 -12.88 13.52
CA PHE A 144 -4.51 -13.40 13.32
C PHE A 144 -4.65 -14.92 13.24
N GLY A 145 -3.58 -15.66 13.04
CA GLY A 145 -3.61 -17.12 12.88
C GLY A 145 -4.27 -17.62 11.60
N SER A 146 -4.23 -16.86 10.50
CA SER A 146 -4.94 -17.18 9.25
C SER A 146 -4.42 -18.43 8.51
N GLU A 147 -5.25 -19.02 7.65
CA GLU A 147 -4.93 -20.21 6.83
C GLU A 147 -3.96 -19.93 5.68
N THR A 148 -3.22 -20.96 5.25
CA THR A 148 -2.11 -20.82 4.28
C THR A 148 -2.54 -20.38 2.88
N VAL A 149 -3.76 -20.72 2.46
CA VAL A 149 -4.30 -20.44 1.12
C VAL A 149 -4.60 -18.94 0.92
N GLU A 150 -5.01 -18.23 1.97
CA GLU A 150 -5.30 -16.80 1.88
C GLU A 150 -4.02 -15.97 1.64
N TYR A 151 -2.84 -16.44 2.08
CA TYR A 151 -1.58 -15.70 1.89
C TYR A 151 -1.17 -15.52 0.45
N VAL A 152 -1.30 -16.58 -0.34
CA VAL A 152 -0.87 -16.54 -1.74
C VAL A 152 -1.74 -15.55 -2.51
N ALA A 153 -3.04 -15.53 -2.20
CA ALA A 153 -3.97 -14.58 -2.77
C ALA A 153 -3.64 -13.13 -2.38
N TYR A 154 -3.34 -12.86 -1.10
CA TYR A 154 -2.92 -11.52 -0.67
C TYR A 154 -1.59 -11.09 -1.29
N LEU A 155 -0.61 -12.00 -1.42
CA LEU A 155 0.68 -11.70 -2.04
C LEU A 155 0.51 -11.33 -3.51
N ILE A 156 -0.29 -12.10 -4.26
CA ILE A 156 -0.62 -11.78 -5.67
C ILE A 156 -1.33 -10.42 -5.74
N GLY A 157 -2.32 -10.22 -4.87
CA GLY A 157 -3.06 -8.97 -4.74
C GLY A 157 -2.17 -7.75 -4.54
N ASP A 158 -1.23 -7.84 -3.61
CA ASP A 158 -0.28 -6.79 -3.29
C ASP A 158 0.67 -6.49 -4.46
N ILE A 159 1.23 -7.53 -5.08
CA ILE A 159 2.17 -7.38 -6.21
C ILE A 159 1.46 -6.72 -7.40
N PHE A 160 0.27 -7.20 -7.78
CA PHE A 160 -0.52 -6.60 -8.84
C PHE A 160 -0.99 -5.20 -8.47
N GLY A 161 -1.43 -5.01 -7.24
CA GLY A 161 -1.84 -3.70 -6.72
C GLY A 161 -0.76 -2.64 -6.87
N LEU A 162 0.47 -2.95 -6.45
CA LEU A 162 1.61 -2.06 -6.63
C LEU A 162 1.96 -1.86 -8.12
N PHE A 163 2.02 -2.94 -8.89
CA PHE A 163 2.39 -2.88 -10.31
C PHE A 163 1.45 -1.98 -11.11
N PHE A 164 0.14 -2.21 -11.01
CA PHE A 164 -0.85 -1.43 -11.75
C PHE A 164 -0.97 0.00 -11.24
N LEU A 165 -0.78 0.24 -9.93
CA LEU A 165 -0.73 1.60 -9.40
C LEU A 165 0.46 2.39 -9.98
N MET A 166 1.65 1.78 -10.01
CA MET A 166 2.84 2.39 -10.62
C MET A 166 2.64 2.62 -12.12
N LEU A 167 2.07 1.65 -12.84
CA LEU A 167 1.74 1.82 -14.25
C LEU A 167 0.79 3.00 -14.49
N GLY A 168 -0.26 3.12 -13.66
CA GLY A 168 -1.20 4.25 -13.71
C GLY A 168 -0.51 5.58 -13.49
N LEU A 169 0.38 5.68 -12.50
CA LEU A 169 1.17 6.90 -12.24
C LEU A 169 2.07 7.26 -13.42
N LEU A 170 2.73 6.28 -14.05
CA LEU A 170 3.55 6.51 -15.24
C LEU A 170 2.72 7.07 -16.41
N TYR A 171 1.52 6.53 -16.65
CA TYR A 171 0.61 7.03 -17.68
C TYR A 171 0.16 8.47 -17.38
N ILE A 172 -0.21 8.77 -16.13
CA ILE A 172 -0.61 10.11 -15.70
C ILE A 172 0.54 11.10 -15.91
N PHE A 173 1.76 10.78 -15.46
CA PHE A 173 2.91 11.66 -15.64
C PHE A 173 3.28 11.86 -17.11
N ARG A 174 3.17 10.81 -17.93
CA ARG A 174 3.39 10.92 -19.38
C ARG A 174 2.36 11.82 -20.05
N TYR A 175 1.09 11.71 -19.66
CA TYR A 175 0.02 12.56 -20.15
C TYR A 175 0.21 14.02 -19.75
N MET A 176 0.51 14.28 -18.48
CA MET A 176 0.80 15.63 -17.98
C MET A 176 1.99 16.26 -18.71
N ARG A 177 3.10 15.51 -18.88
CA ARG A 177 4.28 16.02 -19.60
C ARG A 177 3.95 16.36 -21.05
N ARG A 178 3.17 15.53 -21.74
CA ARG A 178 2.75 15.79 -23.13
C ARG A 178 1.94 17.09 -23.23
N ASN A 179 1.07 17.35 -22.26
CA ASN A 179 0.24 18.56 -22.25
C ASN A 179 1.03 19.81 -21.83
N SER A 180 2.04 19.68 -20.98
CA SER A 180 2.93 20.80 -20.60
C SER A 180 3.95 21.18 -21.68
N SER A 181 4.23 20.30 -22.64
CA SER A 181 5.12 20.60 -23.80
C SER A 181 4.36 21.09 -25.04
N GLY A 182 3.03 21.17 -24.98
CA GLY A 182 2.16 21.66 -26.07
C GLY A 182 1.60 23.07 -25.83
N ASN A 183 2.09 23.77 -24.81
CA ASN A 183 1.80 25.16 -24.46
C ASN A 183 3.12 25.94 -24.38
#